data_AF-A0A950IHZ2-F1
#
_entry.id   AF-A0A950IHZ2-F1
#
_cell.length_a   1.000
_cell.length_b   1.000
_cell.length_c   1.000
_cell.angle_alpha   90.00
_cell.angle_beta   90.00
_cell.angle_gamma   90.00
#
_symmetry.space_group_name_H-M   'P 1'
#
loop_
_entity.id
_entity.type
_entity.pdbx_description
1 polymer ?
#
loop_
_entity_poly.entity_id
_entity_poly.type
_entity_poly.pdbx_seq_one_letter_code
_entity_poly.pdbx_strand_id
1 'polypeptide(L)'
;EGARRHDVFGAELPAFEAKLRNWARARGSDGRYFAMPSPGDAVDGVVVPVDPALIEKADRTQSLANLHRAIAIVDVDDVRTWAFVYTRREDAMRVA
;
A
#
# COMPACT_ATOMS: atom_id res chain seq x y z
N GLU A 1 -10.74 3.24 -20.27
CA GLU A 1 -9.32 2.96 -20.02
C GLU A 1 -9.25 2.19 -18.69
N GLY A 2 -8.64 1.03 -18.49
CA GLY A 2 -7.61 0.27 -19.16
C GLY A 2 -6.90 -0.50 -18.04
N ALA A 3 -7.62 -1.33 -17.28
CA ALA A 3 -7.12 -1.96 -16.06
C ALA A 3 -5.82 -2.72 -16.35
N ARG A 4 -4.70 -2.31 -15.73
CA ARG A 4 -3.46 -3.08 -15.77
C ARG A 4 -3.59 -4.24 -14.78
N ARG A 5 -3.19 -5.44 -15.16
CA ARG A 5 -3.16 -6.57 -14.22
C ARG A 5 -1.91 -6.46 -13.36
N HIS A 6 -2.08 -6.48 -12.05
CA HIS A 6 -0.99 -6.56 -11.09
C HIS A 6 -0.99 -7.93 -10.44
N ASP A 7 0.19 -8.55 -10.33
CA ASP A 7 0.36 -9.71 -9.45
C ASP A 7 0.36 -9.21 -8.00
N VAL A 8 -0.67 -9.63 -7.28
CA VAL A 8 -0.80 -9.39 -5.84
C VAL A 8 -0.91 -10.75 -5.18
N PHE A 9 0.20 -11.19 -4.57
CA PHE A 9 0.29 -12.47 -3.85
C PHE A 9 -0.01 -13.70 -4.72
N GLY A 10 0.43 -13.68 -5.98
CA GLY A 10 0.21 -14.76 -6.94
C GLY A 10 -1.20 -14.81 -7.52
N ALA A 11 -1.97 -13.73 -7.36
CA ALA A 11 -3.24 -13.52 -8.06
C ALA A 11 -3.11 -12.31 -8.99
N GLU A 12 -3.45 -12.48 -10.27
CA GLU A 12 -3.59 -11.37 -11.19
C GLU A 12 -4.91 -10.63 -10.91
N LEU A 13 -4.81 -9.38 -10.47
CA LEU A 13 -5.97 -8.57 -10.13
C LEU A 13 -6.00 -7.29 -10.97
N PRO A 14 -7.22 -6.77 -11.26
CA PRO A 14 -7.34 -5.49 -11.92
C PRO A 14 -6.75 -4.39 -11.03
N ALA A 15 -5.93 -3.53 -11.61
CA ALA A 15 -5.37 -2.37 -10.98
C ALA A 15 -5.82 -1.10 -11.70
N PHE A 16 -6.09 -0.06 -10.92
CA PHE A 16 -6.55 1.23 -11.38
C PHE A 16 -5.54 2.29 -10.97
N GLU A 17 -5.08 3.10 -11.92
CA GLU A 17 -4.22 4.24 -11.59
C GLU A 17 -4.97 5.18 -10.66
N ALA A 18 -4.30 5.67 -9.63
CA ALA A 18 -4.90 6.57 -8.67
C ALA A 18 -3.88 7.45 -7.95
N LYS A 19 -4.32 8.58 -7.42
CA LYS A 19 -3.52 9.44 -6.55
C LYS A 19 -3.84 9.21 -5.08
N LEU A 20 -2.81 8.83 -4.32
CA LEU A 20 -2.86 8.73 -2.88
C LEU A 20 -2.48 10.09 -2.27
N ARG A 21 -3.47 10.82 -1.73
CA ARG A 21 -3.28 12.15 -1.14
C ARG A 21 -2.83 12.10 0.31
N ASN A 22 -2.06 13.10 0.74
CA ASN A 22 -1.43 13.22 2.06
C ASN A 22 -0.35 12.17 2.34
N TRP A 23 0.29 11.67 1.28
CA TRP A 23 1.38 10.71 1.35
C TRP A 23 2.51 11.08 0.40
N ALA A 24 3.73 10.76 0.82
CA ALA A 24 4.93 10.87 0.01
C ALA A 24 5.61 9.51 -0.18
N ARG A 25 6.34 9.36 -1.28
CA ARG A 25 7.18 8.20 -1.55
C ARG A 25 8.59 8.45 -1.04
N ALA A 26 9.05 7.64 -0.09
CA ALA A 26 10.40 7.66 0.42
C ALA A 26 11.17 6.42 -0.02
N ARG A 27 12.49 6.56 -0.20
CA ARG A 27 13.39 5.45 -0.54
C ARG A 27 14.13 4.98 0.70
N GLY A 28 14.00 3.71 1.02
CA GLY A 28 14.70 3.06 2.12
C GLY A 28 16.16 2.77 1.79
N SER A 29 16.93 2.48 2.85
CA SER A 29 18.35 2.15 2.78
C SER A 29 18.68 0.91 1.94
N ASP A 30 17.72 -0.02 1.79
CA ASP A 30 17.83 -1.19 0.92
C ASP A 30 17.37 -0.94 -0.52
N GLY A 31 17.12 0.33 -0.87
CA GLY A 31 16.68 0.74 -2.20
C GLY A 31 15.19 0.56 -2.49
N ARG A 32 14.41 -0.04 -1.59
CA ARG A 32 12.94 -0.19 -1.75
C ARG A 32 12.22 1.10 -1.40
N TYR A 33 11.09 1.35 -2.07
CA TYR A 33 10.22 2.49 -1.78
C TYR A 33 9.16 2.14 -0.74
N PHE A 34 8.82 3.11 0.11
CA PHE A 34 7.72 3.02 1.05
C PHE A 34 6.91 4.33 1.05
N ALA A 35 5.66 4.24 1.47
CA ALA A 35 4.79 5.41 1.65
C ALA A 35 4.94 5.94 3.08
N MET A 36 5.04 7.26 3.23
CA MET A 36 5.02 7.94 4.52
C MET A 36 3.95 9.03 4.53
N PRO A 37 3.28 9.28 5.67
CA PRO A 37 2.35 10.40 5.77
C PRO A 37 3.06 11.73 5.47
N SER A 38 2.48 12.54 4.60
CA SER A 38 2.98 13.88 4.25
C SER A 38 1.81 14.79 3.86
N PRO A 39 1.29 15.60 4.79
CA PRO A 39 0.14 16.46 4.53
C PRO A 39 0.38 17.42 3.35
N GLY A 40 -0.56 17.46 2.41
CA GLY A 40 -0.49 18.32 1.21
C GLY A 40 0.23 17.71 0.01
N ASP A 41 1.00 16.63 0.19
CA ASP A 41 1.62 15.89 -0.91
C ASP A 41 0.66 14.85 -1.50
N ALA A 42 0.95 14.39 -2.72
CA ALA A 42 0.27 13.27 -3.33
C ALA A 42 1.28 12.40 -4.10
N VAL A 43 1.02 11.09 -4.11
CA VAL A 43 1.82 10.12 -4.87
C VAL A 43 0.94 9.38 -5.86
N ASP A 44 1.39 9.28 -7.11
CA ASP A 44 0.78 8.42 -8.12
C ASP A 44 1.03 6.95 -7.77
N GLY A 45 -0.02 6.15 -7.80
CA GLY A 45 0.02 4.73 -7.47
C GLY A 45 -1.05 3.94 -8.20
N VAL A 46 -1.30 2.74 -7.71
CA VAL A 46 -2.36 1.86 -8.21
C VAL A 46 -3.19 1.34 -7.05
N VAL A 47 -4.51 1.31 -7.24
CA VAL A 47 -5.44 0.62 -6.34
C VAL A 47 -5.78 -0.74 -6.93
N VAL A 48 -5.64 -1.77 -6.11
CA VAL A 48 -6.00 -3.15 -6.44
C VAL A 48 -7.12 -3.59 -5.50
N PRO A 49 -8.34 -3.85 -6.00
CA PRO A 49 -9.40 -4.43 -5.19
C PRO A 49 -9.01 -5.87 -4.83
N VAL A 50 -8.94 -6.18 -3.55
CA VAL A 50 -8.53 -7.48 -3.02
C VAL A 50 -9.63 -8.07 -2.14
N ASP A 51 -9.84 -9.37 -2.26
CA ASP A 51 -10.67 -10.12 -1.31
C ASP A 51 -9.92 -10.25 0.04
N PRO A 52 -10.57 -10.02 1.20
CA PRO A 52 -9.97 -10.23 2.52
C PRO A 52 -9.25 -11.58 2.68
N ALA A 53 -9.75 -12.66 2.09
CA ALA A 53 -9.13 -13.98 2.16
C ALA A 53 -7.76 -14.05 1.47
N LEU A 54 -7.54 -13.24 0.43
CA LEU A 54 -6.24 -13.15 -0.26
C LEU A 54 -5.19 -12.45 0.63
N ILE A 55 -5.61 -11.47 1.42
CA ILE A 55 -4.76 -10.76 2.37
C ILE A 55 -4.31 -11.69 3.50
N GLU A 56 -5.21 -12.52 4.03
CA GLU A 56 -4.84 -13.53 5.03
C GLU A 56 -3.84 -14.56 4.50
N LYS A 57 -3.96 -14.94 3.23
CA LYS A 57 -2.99 -15.82 2.54
C LYS A 57 -1.63 -15.12 2.41
N ALA A 58 -1.63 -13.83 2.10
CA ALA A 58 -0.43 -13.02 1.99
C ALA A 58 0.35 -12.94 3.31
N ASP A 59 -0.33 -12.69 4.42
CA ASP A 59 0.28 -12.63 5.76
C ASP A 59 0.99 -13.93 6.14
N ARG A 60 0.45 -15.08 5.72
CA ARG A 60 1.06 -16.40 5.96
C ARG A 60 2.27 -16.66 5.08
N THR A 61 2.46 -15.89 4.02
CA THR A 61 3.58 -16.03 3.09
C THR A 61 4.74 -15.14 3.57
N GLN A 62 5.94 -15.71 3.74
CA GLN A 62 7.12 -15.05 4.35
C GLN A 62 7.50 -13.65 3.80
N SER A 63 6.98 -13.27 2.63
CA SER A 63 7.28 -12.01 1.95
C SER A 63 6.89 -10.74 2.73
N LEU A 64 6.00 -10.85 3.72
CA LEU A 64 5.54 -9.73 4.55
C LEU A 64 6.06 -9.77 5.99
N ALA A 65 6.87 -10.77 6.38
CA ALA A 65 7.29 -10.97 7.77
C ALA A 65 8.05 -9.77 8.40
N ASN A 66 8.63 -8.90 7.56
CA ASN A 66 9.37 -7.71 7.97
C ASN A 66 8.57 -6.39 7.82
N LEU A 67 7.32 -6.47 7.37
CA LEU A 67 6.43 -5.33 7.18
C LEU A 67 5.30 -5.38 8.20
N HIS A 68 5.04 -4.27 8.87
CA HIS A 68 3.88 -4.08 9.70
C HIS A 68 2.72 -3.61 8.82
N ARG A 69 1.59 -4.32 8.91
CA ARG A 69 0.36 -3.97 8.20
C ARG A 69 -0.48 -3.05 9.09
N ALA A 70 -0.71 -1.83 8.61
CA ALA A 70 -1.69 -0.92 9.17
C ALA A 70 -2.90 -0.82 8.23
N ILE A 71 -4.10 -0.69 8.80
CA ILE A 71 -5.29 -0.31 8.04
C ILE A 71 -5.41 1.20 8.21
N ALA A 72 -5.34 1.93 7.11
CA ALA A 72 -5.48 3.38 7.09
C ALA A 72 -6.67 3.77 6.20
N ILE A 73 -7.37 4.82 6.61
CA ILE A 73 -8.29 5.53 5.73
C ILE A 73 -7.43 6.40 4.80
N VAL A 74 -7.58 6.20 3.50
CA VAL A 74 -6.85 6.92 2.47
C VAL A 74 -7.83 7.60 1.52
N ASP A 75 -7.43 8.77 1.03
CA ASP A 75 -8.17 9.48 -0.01
C ASP A 75 -7.51 9.17 -1.37
N VAL A 76 -8.24 8.42 -2.20
CA VAL A 76 -7.83 7.93 -3.52
C VAL A 76 -8.74 8.61 -4.55
N ASP A 77 -8.20 9.51 -5.37
CA ASP A 77 -8.98 10.28 -6.35
C ASP A 77 -10.27 10.88 -5.76
N ASP A 78 -10.16 11.44 -4.55
CA ASP A 78 -11.25 12.05 -3.79
C ASP A 78 -12.30 11.06 -3.26
N VAL A 79 -12.04 9.75 -3.36
CA VAL A 79 -12.79 8.68 -2.69
C VAL A 79 -12.06 8.23 -1.44
N ARG A 80 -12.73 8.34 -0.29
CA ARG A 80 -12.23 7.86 0.99
C ARG A 80 -12.45 6.36 1.14
N THR A 81 -11.37 5.58 1.22
CA THR A 81 -11.43 4.11 1.32
C THR A 81 -10.45 3.57 2.37
N TRP A 82 -10.63 2.31 2.77
CA TRP A 82 -9.70 1.60 3.62
C TRP A 82 -8.60 0.95 2.76
N ALA A 83 -7.34 1.16 3.14
CA ALA A 83 -6.19 0.55 2.48
C ALA A 83 -5.28 -0.14 3.48
N PHE A 84 -4.62 -1.20 3.00
CA PHE A 84 -3.52 -1.84 3.70
C PHE A 84 -2.23 -1.11 3.37
N VAL A 85 -1.63 -0.50 4.39
CA VAL A 85 -0.34 0.16 4.30
C VAL A 85 0.69 -0.73 4.97
N TYR A 86 1.74 -1.06 4.22
CA TYR A 86 2.86 -1.83 4.72
C TYR A 86 4.00 -0.86 5.08
N THR A 87 4.29 -0.72 6.35
CA THR A 87 5.44 0.04 6.85
C THR A 87 6.50 -0.94 7.34
N ARG A 88 7.78 -0.55 7.37
CA ARG A 88 8.74 -1.38 8.09
C ARG A 88 8.44 -1.33 9.57
N ARG A 89 8.63 -2.46 10.23
CA ARG A 89 8.44 -2.59 11.68
C ARG A 89 9.28 -1.58 12.48
N GLU A 90 10.46 -1.22 11.96
CA GLU A 90 11.36 -0.22 12.57
C GLU A 90 10.86 1.22 12.41
N ASP A 91 10.17 1.53 11.31
CA ASP A 91 9.60 2.87 11.05
C ASP A 91 8.24 3.06 11.74
N ALA A 92 7.46 1.98 11.87
CA ALA A 92 6.17 1.99 12.56
C ALA A 92 6.26 2.40 14.04
N MET A 93 7.39 2.10 14.72
CA MET A 93 7.62 2.49 16.12
C MET A 93 8.01 3.96 16.31
N ARG A 94 8.32 4.71 15.25
CA ARG A 94 8.62 6.14 15.34
C ARG A 94 7.39 7.04 15.24
N VAL A 95 6.23 6.47 14.93
CA VAL A 95 4.96 7.20 14.71
C VAL A 95 3.96 6.97 15.87
N ALA A 96 4.40 6.34 16.97
CA ALA A 96 3.59 6.11 18.18
C ALA A 96 3.91 7.11 19.29
#